data_AF-A0A327WFX9-F1
#
_entry.id   AF-A0A327WFX9-F1
#
_cell.length_a   1.000
_cell.length_b   1.000
_cell.length_c   1.000
_cell.angle_alpha   90.00
_cell.angle_beta   90.00
_cell.angle_gamma   90.00
#
_symmetry.space_group_name_H-M   'P 1'
#
loop_
_entity.id
_entity.type
_entity.pdbx_description
1 polymer ?
#
loop_
_entity_poly.entity_id
_entity_poly.type
_entity_poly.pdbx_seq_one_letter_code
_entity_poly.pdbx_strand_id
1 'polypeptide(L)'
;MRSMSEFPWPPESPTATEVRQFWPETVAALPVGTHVTGRVIGRQRFGVFIRIEGHANAVGLAEIGGMPHHMELPQPGVEVGGLVVDHADHNHQIKIRLDEWMADPAGGQVSV
;
A
#
# COMPACT_ATOMS: atom_id res chain seq x y z
N MET A 1 -22.40 -18.10 2.78
CA MET A 1 -21.11 -17.66 3.34
C MET A 1 -20.13 -17.48 2.19
N ARG A 2 -19.77 -16.26 1.82
CA ARG A 2 -18.71 -16.03 0.81
C ARG A 2 -17.36 -16.08 1.53
N SER A 3 -16.49 -16.95 1.03
CA SER A 3 -15.18 -17.25 1.62
C SER A 3 -14.26 -16.03 1.48
N MET A 4 -13.66 -15.59 2.59
CA MET A 4 -12.81 -14.40 2.69
C MET A 4 -11.40 -14.59 2.07
N SER A 5 -11.24 -15.43 1.06
CA SER A 5 -9.93 -15.87 0.56
C SER A 5 -9.69 -15.59 -0.93
N GLU A 6 -10.62 -14.95 -1.63
CA GLU A 6 -10.66 -14.95 -3.11
C GLU A 6 -9.76 -13.92 -3.82
N PHE A 7 -8.83 -13.26 -3.13
CA PHE A 7 -7.79 -12.49 -3.81
C PHE A 7 -6.46 -13.24 -3.69
N PRO A 8 -6.19 -14.21 -4.58
CA PRO A 8 -4.86 -14.79 -4.67
C PRO A 8 -3.85 -13.67 -4.92
N TRP A 9 -2.73 -13.72 -4.21
CA TRP A 9 -1.57 -12.89 -4.52
C TRP A 9 -1.30 -13.02 -6.03
N PRO A 10 -1.31 -11.93 -6.82
CA PRO A 10 -1.21 -12.06 -8.27
C PRO A 10 0.07 -12.80 -8.65
N PRO A 11 0.04 -13.72 -9.62
CA PRO A 11 1.21 -14.48 -10.04
C PRO A 11 2.36 -13.59 -10.53
N GLU A 12 2.07 -12.37 -10.96
CA GLU A 12 3.05 -11.36 -11.38
C GLU A 12 3.61 -10.50 -10.23
N SER A 13 3.37 -10.87 -8.98
CA SER A 13 3.91 -10.21 -7.79
C SER A 13 5.19 -10.90 -7.32
N PRO A 14 6.13 -10.19 -6.67
CA PRO A 14 7.37 -10.80 -6.23
C PRO A 14 7.12 -11.88 -5.18
N THR A 15 7.91 -12.95 -5.24
CA THR A 15 7.91 -14.00 -4.22
C THR A 15 8.52 -13.48 -2.91
N ALA A 16 8.16 -14.07 -1.78
CA ALA A 16 8.72 -13.69 -0.48
C ALA A 16 10.26 -13.78 -0.45
N THR A 17 10.85 -14.72 -1.20
CA THR A 17 12.30 -14.87 -1.36
C THR A 17 12.90 -13.69 -2.11
N GLU A 18 12.30 -13.27 -3.23
CA GLU A 18 12.76 -12.11 -4.00
C GLU A 18 12.65 -10.82 -3.18
N VAL A 19 11.52 -10.58 -2.52
CA VAL A 19 11.33 -9.40 -1.65
C VAL A 19 12.43 -9.34 -0.59
N ARG A 20 12.71 -10.46 0.10
CA ARG A 20 13.76 -10.52 1.12
C ARG A 20 15.15 -10.30 0.55
N GLN A 21 15.44 -10.88 -0.61
CA GLN A 21 16.75 -10.76 -1.25
C GLN A 21 17.06 -9.31 -1.66
N PHE A 22 16.06 -8.61 -2.20
CA PHE A 22 16.20 -7.24 -2.72
C PHE A 22 15.78 -6.15 -1.72
N TRP A 23 15.56 -6.51 -0.46
CA TRP A 23 15.13 -5.57 0.57
C TRP A 23 16.09 -4.38 0.74
N PRO A 24 17.43 -4.57 0.84
CA PRO A 24 18.36 -3.46 1.00
C PRO A 24 18.28 -2.44 -0.15
N GLU A 25 18.21 -2.91 -1.40
CA GLU A 25 18.08 -2.07 -2.59
C GLU A 25 16.73 -1.36 -2.62
N THR A 26 15.67 -2.05 -2.21
CA THR A 26 14.31 -1.49 -2.16
C THR A 26 14.24 -0.33 -1.17
N VAL A 27 14.76 -0.52 0.05
CA VAL A 27 14.79 0.53 1.10
C VAL A 27 15.64 1.72 0.65
N ALA A 28 16.79 1.47 0.01
CA ALA A 28 17.64 2.53 -0.52
C ALA A 28 16.97 3.34 -1.65
N ALA A 29 16.19 2.68 -2.49
CA ALA A 29 15.49 3.32 -3.61
C ALA A 29 14.19 4.02 -3.18
N LEU A 30 13.56 3.59 -2.08
CA LEU A 30 12.28 4.09 -1.58
C LEU A 30 12.42 4.60 -0.13
N PRO A 31 13.24 5.63 0.15
CA PRO A 31 13.36 6.16 1.50
C PRO A 31 12.04 6.78 2.00
N VAL A 32 11.88 6.88 3.32
CA VAL A 32 10.74 7.57 3.93
C VAL A 32 10.62 9.00 3.39
N GLY A 33 9.39 9.42 3.07
CA GLY A 33 9.08 10.69 2.41
C GLY A 33 9.06 10.62 0.89
N THR A 34 9.49 9.51 0.28
CA THR A 34 9.34 9.28 -1.17
C THR A 34 7.86 9.18 -1.53
N HIS A 35 7.44 9.92 -2.55
CA HIS A 35 6.12 9.75 -3.15
C HIS A 35 6.17 8.64 -4.20
N VAL A 36 5.19 7.74 -4.16
CA VAL A 36 5.11 6.57 -5.03
C VAL A 36 3.73 6.47 -5.66
N THR A 37 3.70 5.96 -6.88
CA THR A 37 2.50 5.47 -7.54
C THR A 37 2.51 3.95 -7.59
N GLY A 38 1.33 3.35 -7.64
CA GLY A 38 1.22 1.91 -7.68
C GLY A 38 -0.17 1.42 -7.98
N ARG A 39 -0.26 0.12 -8.24
CA ARG A 39 -1.54 -0.56 -8.49
C ARG A 39 -1.93 -1.40 -7.30
N VAL A 40 -3.18 -1.31 -6.88
CA VAL A 40 -3.73 -2.17 -5.84
C VAL A 40 -3.76 -3.61 -6.35
N ILE A 41 -3.06 -4.50 -5.64
CA ILE A 41 -2.97 -5.92 -5.99
C ILE A 41 -3.78 -6.82 -5.04
N GLY A 42 -4.16 -6.32 -3.87
CA GLY A 42 -4.95 -7.08 -2.92
C GLY A 42 -5.48 -6.23 -1.76
N ARG A 43 -6.56 -6.70 -1.15
CA ARG A 43 -7.15 -6.11 0.06
C ARG A 43 -7.22 -7.15 1.16
N GLN A 44 -6.92 -6.73 2.37
CA GLN A 44 -7.13 -7.49 3.60
C GLN A 44 -7.87 -6.60 4.61
N ARG A 45 -8.38 -7.22 5.67
CA ARG A 45 -9.06 -6.48 6.74
C ARG A 45 -8.18 -5.45 7.44
N PHE A 46 -6.86 -5.62 7.36
CA PHE A 46 -5.88 -4.74 8.01
C PHE A 46 -5.21 -3.75 7.03
N GLY A 47 -5.39 -3.89 5.72
CA GLY A 47 -4.74 -3.00 4.77
C GLY A 47 -4.90 -3.35 3.30
N VAL A 48 -4.29 -2.52 2.47
CA VAL A 48 -4.28 -2.65 1.01
C VAL A 48 -2.85 -2.87 0.53
N PHE A 49 -2.66 -3.90 -0.28
CA PHE A 49 -1.38 -4.23 -0.90
C PHE A 49 -1.25 -3.53 -2.25
N ILE A 50 -0.09 -2.92 -2.47
CA ILE A 50 0.20 -2.07 -3.62
C ILE A 50 1.48 -2.57 -4.28
N ARG A 51 1.41 -2.81 -5.59
CA ARG A 51 2.61 -2.99 -6.41
C ARG A 51 3.11 -1.61 -6.83
N ILE A 52 4.31 -1.26 -6.40
CA ILE A 52 4.92 0.04 -6.63
C ILE A 52 5.49 0.08 -8.06
N GLU A 53 5.16 1.12 -8.82
CA GLU A 53 5.67 1.29 -10.18
C GLU A 53 7.19 1.46 -10.18
N GLY A 54 7.89 0.82 -11.12
CA GLY A 54 9.35 0.85 -11.19
C GLY A 54 10.09 0.01 -10.14
N HIS A 55 9.38 -0.55 -9.15
CA HIS A 55 9.98 -1.33 -8.06
C HIS A 55 9.32 -2.70 -7.92
N ALA A 56 9.58 -3.60 -8.89
CA ALA A 56 8.93 -4.91 -8.97
C ALA A 56 9.15 -5.83 -7.75
N ASN A 57 10.25 -5.64 -7.02
CA ASN A 57 10.58 -6.42 -5.82
C ASN A 57 10.00 -5.82 -4.53
N ALA A 58 9.38 -4.64 -4.61
CA ALA A 58 8.80 -3.96 -3.47
C ALA A 58 7.35 -4.36 -3.29
N VAL A 59 6.96 -4.57 -2.03
CA VAL A 59 5.57 -4.77 -1.64
C VAL A 59 5.14 -3.59 -0.78
N GLY A 60 4.24 -2.77 -1.31
CA GLY A 60 3.61 -1.68 -0.58
C GLY A 60 2.45 -2.18 0.29
N LEU A 61 2.31 -1.64 1.49
CA LEU A 61 1.18 -1.84 2.37
C LEU A 61 0.65 -0.49 2.86
N ALA A 62 -0.61 -0.20 2.57
CA ALA A 62 -1.35 0.88 3.21
C ALA A 62 -2.21 0.30 4.36
N GLU A 63 -1.86 0.62 5.60
CA GLU A 63 -2.53 0.10 6.79
C GLU A 63 -3.81 0.89 7.11
N ILE A 64 -4.92 0.19 7.39
CA ILE A 64 -6.20 0.85 7.69
C ILE A 64 -6.18 1.71 8.95
N GLY A 65 -5.20 1.52 9.84
CA GLY A 65 -5.05 2.35 11.03
C GLY A 65 -4.83 3.83 10.69
N GLY A 66 -4.35 4.13 9.47
CA GLY A 66 -4.18 5.50 8.97
C GLY A 66 -5.31 5.99 8.06
N MET A 67 -6.38 5.22 7.88
CA MET A 67 -7.46 5.49 6.93
C MET A 67 -8.67 6.14 7.62
N PRO A 68 -9.29 7.18 7.02
CA PRO A 68 -10.53 7.78 7.53
C PRO A 68 -11.68 6.77 7.61
N HIS A 69 -12.43 6.78 8.73
CA HIS A 69 -13.48 5.80 9.02
C HIS A 69 -14.64 5.74 8.01
N HIS A 70 -14.86 6.80 7.23
CA HIS A 70 -15.96 6.89 6.27
C HIS A 70 -15.53 6.52 4.84
N MET A 71 -14.24 6.24 4.62
CA MET A 71 -13.73 5.85 3.31
C MET A 71 -13.82 4.33 3.14
N GLU A 72 -13.84 3.88 1.89
CA GLU A 72 -13.74 2.45 1.55
C GLU A 72 -12.34 2.10 1.03
N LEU A 73 -11.91 0.84 1.21
CA LEU A 73 -10.61 0.40 0.74
C LEU A 73 -10.56 0.41 -0.81
N PRO A 74 -9.52 0.98 -1.43
CA PRO A 74 -9.33 0.96 -2.88
C PRO A 74 -9.46 -0.44 -3.51
N GLN A 75 -10.05 -0.52 -4.70
CA GLN A 75 -10.28 -1.82 -5.35
C GLN A 75 -9.03 -2.39 -6.04
N PRO A 76 -8.81 -3.73 -6.04
CA PRO A 76 -7.77 -4.35 -6.86
C PRO A 76 -7.91 -3.92 -8.30
N GLY A 77 -6.77 -3.58 -8.89
CA GLY A 77 -6.68 -3.06 -10.24
C GLY A 77 -6.68 -1.53 -10.34
N VAL A 78 -7.06 -0.80 -9.29
CA VAL A 78 -7.03 0.67 -9.24
C VAL A 78 -5.61 1.18 -9.01
N GLU A 79 -5.28 2.29 -9.65
CA GLU A 79 -4.04 3.04 -9.43
C GLU A 79 -4.21 4.01 -8.26
N VAL A 80 -3.20 4.07 -7.40
CA VAL A 80 -3.17 4.91 -6.20
C VAL A 80 -1.81 5.59 -6.07
N GLY A 81 -1.81 6.77 -5.46
CA GLY A 81 -0.60 7.49 -5.05
C GLY A 81 -0.46 7.51 -3.53
N GLY A 82 0.76 7.69 -3.03
CA GLY A 82 0.98 7.87 -1.60
C GLY A 82 2.41 8.13 -1.21
N LEU A 83 2.62 8.41 0.07
CA LEU A 83 3.93 8.64 0.66
C LEU A 83 4.43 7.41 1.40
N VAL A 84 5.70 7.07 1.20
CA VAL A 84 6.39 6.10 2.06
C VAL A 84 6.53 6.72 3.45
N VAL A 85 5.95 6.06 4.46
CA VAL A 85 5.97 6.55 5.84
C VAL A 85 6.87 5.75 6.76
N ASP A 86 7.17 4.49 6.41
CA ASP A 86 7.98 3.59 7.24
C ASP A 86 8.40 2.34 6.44
N HIS A 87 9.37 1.59 6.97
CA HIS A 87 9.84 0.32 6.44
C HIS A 87 9.66 -0.78 7.48
N ALA A 88 8.92 -1.84 7.12
CA ALA A 88 8.66 -2.96 8.02
C ALA A 88 9.68 -4.08 7.79
N ASP A 89 10.86 -3.99 8.40
CA ASP A 89 11.96 -4.96 8.19
C ASP A 89 11.57 -6.42 8.51
N HIS A 90 10.69 -6.65 9.48
CA HIS A 90 10.32 -8.00 9.91
C HIS A 90 9.56 -8.79 8.83
N ASN A 91 8.86 -8.11 7.92
CA ASN A 91 8.10 -8.73 6.82
C ASN A 91 8.43 -8.13 5.44
N HIS A 92 9.42 -7.23 5.37
CA HIS A 92 9.94 -6.57 4.17
C HIS A 92 8.86 -5.83 3.37
N GLN A 93 8.04 -5.04 4.07
CA GLN A 93 6.99 -4.21 3.45
C GLN A 93 7.30 -2.73 3.52
N ILE A 94 7.00 -2.00 2.45
CA ILE A 94 7.04 -0.54 2.41
C ILE A 94 5.69 -0.03 2.90
N LYS A 95 5.66 0.69 4.03
CA LYS A 95 4.42 1.27 4.53
C LYS A 95 4.11 2.55 3.77
N ILE A 96 2.91 2.64 3.22
CA ILE A 96 2.46 3.75 2.39
C ILE A 96 1.23 4.37 3.03
N ARG A 97 1.21 5.70 3.12
CA ARG A 97 -0.02 6.45 3.41
C ARG A 97 -0.56 7.00 2.09
N LEU A 98 -1.78 6.59 1.73
CA LEU A 98 -2.40 6.99 0.47
C LEU A 98 -2.76 8.48 0.45
N ASP A 99 -2.65 9.09 -0.73
CA ASP A 99 -2.96 10.51 -0.92
C ASP A 99 -4.42 10.82 -0.59
N GLU A 100 -5.34 9.94 -0.98
CA GLU A 100 -6.77 10.08 -0.68
C GLU A 100 -7.04 10.07 0.83
N TRP A 101 -6.22 9.37 1.63
CA TRP A 101 -6.36 9.34 3.08
C TRP A 101 -5.82 10.60 3.75
N MET A 102 -4.92 11.31 3.09
CA MET A 102 -4.39 12.61 3.55
C MET A 102 -5.24 13.79 3.11
N ALA A 103 -5.93 13.65 1.97
CA ALA A 103 -6.80 14.67 1.41
C ALA A 103 -8.09 14.91 2.21
N ASP A 104 -8.40 14.05 3.17
CA ASP A 104 -9.46 14.23 4.15
C ASP A 104 -8.89 14.66 5.52
N PRO A 105 -8.67 15.97 5.76
CA PRO A 105 -8.18 16.47 7.05
C PRO A 105 -9.26 16.47 8.15
N ALA A 106 -10.29 15.61 8.04
CA ALA A 106 -11.57 15.62 8.74
C ALA A 106 -12.60 16.58 8.12
N GLY A 107 -13.64 16.00 7.51
CA GLY A 107 -15.01 16.52 7.46
C GLY A 107 -15.14 17.98 7.07
N GLY A 108 -15.37 18.22 5.78
CA GLY A 108 -15.60 19.52 5.17
C GLY A 108 -16.04 20.61 6.15
N GLN A 109 -15.18 21.59 6.34
CA GLN A 109 -15.53 22.86 6.96
C GLN A 109 -16.80 23.38 6.29
N VAL A 110 -17.91 23.36 7.03
CA VAL A 110 -19.16 24.01 6.65
C VAL A 110 -18.85 25.44 6.22
N SER A 111 -19.01 25.71 4.93
CA SER A 111 -18.90 27.05 4.39
C SER A 111 -20.30 27.57 4.11
N VAL A 112 -20.69 28.53 4.97
CA VAL A 112 -21.74 29.56 4.85
C VAL A 112 -23.19 29.08 4.87
#